data_AF-A0A1V6DXC6-F1
#
_entry.id   AF-A0A1V6DXC6-F1
#
_cell.length_a   1.000
_cell.length_b   1.000
_cell.length_c   1.000
_cell.angle_alpha   90.00
_cell.angle_beta   90.00
_cell.angle_gamma   90.00
#
_symmetry.space_group_name_H-M   'P 1'
#
loop_
_entity.id
_entity.type
_entity.pdbx_description
1 polymer ?
#
loop_
_entity_poly.entity_id
_entity_poly.type
_entity_poly.pdbx_seq_one_letter_code
_entity_poly.pdbx_strand_id
1 'polypeptide(L)'
;MFFFGMLASKGDQARIIRTGVTLAVVYYALLTLVGAPWQVYPLQILSAAITAVTMGVAITFFQSYLPDLPGTATNLYSNASRIGSTIGYLLFGTLATGFGHRTVFHVCAALSLIALVLMYAYRHPSVVRLGDKRGPDSSPIAG
;
A
#
# COMPACT_ATOMS: atom_id res chain seq x y z
N MET A 1 -4.98 -13.63 -15.75
CA MET A 1 -4.85 -12.80 -14.53
C MET A 1 -4.09 -13.47 -13.37
N PHE A 2 -3.61 -14.73 -13.47
CA PHE A 2 -2.79 -15.37 -12.42
C PHE A 2 -1.28 -15.45 -12.72
N PHE A 3 -0.87 -15.28 -13.98
CA PHE A 3 0.53 -15.45 -14.41
C PHE A 3 1.46 -14.32 -13.92
N PHE A 4 1.00 -13.07 -13.94
CA PHE A 4 1.76 -11.94 -13.40
C PHE A 4 1.80 -11.92 -11.86
N GLY A 5 0.89 -12.63 -11.18
CA GLY A 5 0.90 -12.78 -9.72
C GLY A 5 2.00 -13.74 -9.23
N MET A 6 2.23 -14.85 -9.95
CA MET A 6 3.28 -15.82 -9.59
C MET A 6 4.69 -15.33 -9.92
N LEU A 7 4.89 -14.54 -10.98
CA LEU A 7 6.21 -13.95 -11.25
C LEU A 7 6.58 -12.83 -10.25
N ALA A 8 5.60 -12.14 -9.68
CA ALA A 8 5.84 -11.12 -8.64
C ALA A 8 6.06 -11.71 -7.24
N SER A 9 5.57 -12.92 -6.97
CA SER A 9 5.63 -13.57 -5.64
C SER A 9 7.04 -13.97 -5.18
N LYS A 10 8.07 -13.87 -6.02
CA LYS A 10 9.47 -14.09 -5.60
C LYS A 10 10.21 -12.78 -5.23
N GLY A 11 9.59 -11.63 -5.44
CA GLY A 11 10.13 -10.33 -5.07
C GLY A 11 9.74 -9.94 -3.65
N ASP A 12 10.72 -9.51 -2.85
CA ASP A 12 10.57 -8.86 -1.55
C ASP A 12 9.27 -8.02 -1.48
N GLN A 13 8.30 -8.46 -0.68
CA GLN A 13 6.98 -7.85 -0.49
C GLN A 13 7.08 -6.33 -0.26
N ALA A 14 8.17 -5.89 0.38
CA ALA A 14 8.47 -4.49 0.63
C ALA A 14 8.76 -3.70 -0.66
N ARG A 15 9.42 -4.30 -1.66
CA ARG A 15 9.68 -3.65 -2.95
C ARG A 15 8.39 -3.40 -3.71
N ILE A 16 7.46 -4.36 -3.70
CA ILE A 16 6.18 -4.25 -4.41
C ILE A 16 5.34 -3.09 -3.84
N ILE A 17 5.29 -2.95 -2.52
CA ILE A 17 4.54 -1.85 -1.89
C ILE A 17 5.22 -0.51 -2.09
N ARG A 18 6.56 -0.44 -2.04
CA ARG A 18 7.28 0.80 -2.40
C ARG A 18 6.97 1.22 -3.83
N THR A 19 6.94 0.28 -4.78
CA THR A 19 6.55 0.60 -6.16
C THR A 19 5.10 1.09 -6.23
N GLY A 20 4.16 0.47 -5.51
CA GLY A 20 2.76 0.91 -5.46
C GLY A 20 2.58 2.34 -4.92
N VAL A 21 3.27 2.67 -3.82
CA VAL A 21 3.22 4.03 -3.24
C VAL A 21 3.87 5.05 -4.18
N THR A 22 4.98 4.69 -4.83
CA THR A 22 5.63 5.56 -5.82
C THR A 22 4.71 5.82 -7.01
N LEU A 23 4.03 4.78 -7.53
CA LEU A 23 3.01 4.92 -8.58
C LEU A 23 1.87 5.85 -8.15
N ALA A 24 1.42 5.77 -6.89
CA ALA A 24 0.39 6.65 -6.35
C ALA A 24 0.81 8.12 -6.36
N VAL A 25 2.04 8.43 -5.95
CA VAL A 25 2.57 9.80 -6.02
C VAL A 25 2.62 10.30 -7.47
N VAL A 26 3.12 9.48 -8.39
CA VAL A 26 3.18 9.84 -9.82
C VAL A 26 1.77 10.08 -10.38
N TYR A 27 0.81 9.24 -10.02
CA TYR A 27 -0.59 9.38 -10.44
C TYR A 27 -1.21 10.70 -9.97
N TYR A 28 -1.12 11.00 -8.67
CA TYR A 28 -1.69 12.24 -8.14
C TYR A 28 -0.94 13.48 -8.62
N ALA A 29 0.38 13.40 -8.83
CA ALA A 29 1.14 14.49 -9.45
C ALA A 29 0.68 14.75 -10.90
N LEU A 30 0.53 13.70 -11.72
CA LEU A 30 0.03 13.84 -13.09
C LEU A 30 -1.39 14.41 -13.12
N LEU A 31 -2.26 14.03 -12.18
CA LEU A 31 -3.61 14.62 -12.06
C LEU A 31 -3.58 16.14 -11.83
N THR A 32 -2.58 16.68 -11.13
CA THR A 32 -2.47 18.14 -10.96
C THR A 32 -2.12 18.88 -12.25
N LEU A 33 -1.50 18.21 -13.22
CA LEU A 33 -1.16 18.76 -14.54
C LEU A 33 -2.28 18.54 -15.58
N VAL A 34 -3.32 17.78 -15.25
CA VAL A 34 -4.43 17.52 -16.17
C VAL A 34 -5.26 18.80 -16.35
N GLY A 35 -5.20 19.35 -17.56
CA GLY A 35 -6.02 20.49 -17.97
C GLY A 35 -7.27 20.08 -18.74
N ALA A 36 -7.30 18.86 -19.29
CA ALA A 36 -8.38 18.40 -20.16
C ALA A 36 -8.86 16.96 -19.85
N PRO A 37 -10.17 16.66 -19.98
CA PRO A 37 -10.75 15.38 -19.56
C PRO A 37 -10.12 14.15 -20.23
N TRP A 38 -9.67 14.25 -21.48
CA TRP A 38 -9.08 13.13 -22.22
C TRP A 38 -7.76 12.63 -21.64
N GLN A 39 -7.03 13.48 -20.90
CA GLN A 39 -5.78 13.08 -20.25
C GLN A 39 -6.01 12.09 -19.11
N VAL A 40 -7.24 11.96 -18.60
CA VAL A 40 -7.57 11.03 -17.51
C VAL A 40 -7.60 9.57 -17.98
N TYR A 41 -7.95 9.30 -19.24
CA TYR A 41 -8.02 7.93 -19.77
C TYR A 41 -6.71 7.14 -19.62
N PRO A 42 -5.52 7.65 -20.04
CA PRO A 42 -4.27 6.92 -19.83
C PRO A 42 -3.90 6.79 -18.35
N LEU A 43 -4.31 7.75 -17.51
CA LEU A 43 -4.08 7.73 -16.06
C LEU A 43 -4.82 6.58 -15.36
N GLN A 44 -5.92 6.09 -15.92
CA GLN A 44 -6.65 4.94 -15.36
C GLN A 44 -5.81 3.66 -15.30
N ILE A 45 -4.86 3.48 -16.22
CA ILE A 45 -3.92 2.33 -16.18
C ILE A 45 -3.09 2.38 -14.89
N LEU A 46 -2.65 3.58 -14.51
CA LEU A 46 -1.85 3.79 -13.32
C LEU A 46 -2.67 3.59 -12.04
N SER A 47 -3.91 4.09 -12.02
CA SER A 47 -4.89 3.85 -10.95
C SER A 47 -5.19 2.34 -10.77
N ALA A 48 -5.37 1.62 -11.88
CA ALA A 48 -5.59 0.18 -11.86
C ALA A 48 -4.38 -0.57 -11.28
N ALA A 49 -3.16 -0.17 -11.62
CA ALA A 49 -1.94 -0.76 -11.07
C ALA A 49 -1.84 -0.55 -9.54
N ILE A 50 -2.14 0.67 -9.05
CA ILE A 50 -2.16 0.97 -7.61
C ILE A 50 -3.17 0.09 -6.86
N THR A 51 -4.38 -0.04 -7.42
CA THR A 51 -5.45 -0.84 -6.84
C THR A 51 -5.08 -2.32 -6.81
N ALA A 52 -4.47 -2.84 -7.88
CA ALA A 52 -4.01 -4.22 -7.96
C ALA A 52 -2.95 -4.54 -6.90
N VAL A 53 -1.99 -3.63 -6.67
CA VAL A 53 -0.97 -3.80 -5.62
C VAL A 53 -1.60 -3.79 -4.23
N THR A 54 -2.49 -2.83 -3.97
CA THR A 54 -3.15 -2.68 -2.66
C THR A 54 -3.99 -3.91 -2.33
N MET A 55 -4.79 -4.40 -3.28
CA MET A 55 -5.64 -5.57 -3.06
C MET A 55 -4.86 -6.89 -3.02
N GLY A 56 -3.75 -7.00 -3.75
CA GLY A 56 -3.00 -8.24 -3.88
C GLY A 56 -1.97 -8.52 -2.78
N VAL A 57 -1.35 -7.46 -2.22
CA VAL A 57 -0.08 -7.60 -1.46
C VAL A 57 -0.06 -6.81 -0.15
N ALA A 58 -0.94 -5.80 0.03
CA ALA A 58 -0.87 -4.91 1.19
C ALA A 58 -1.11 -5.62 2.52
N ILE A 59 -2.17 -6.42 2.63
CA ILE A 59 -2.51 -7.11 3.88
C ILE A 59 -1.38 -8.08 4.28
N THR A 60 -0.92 -8.89 3.34
CA THR A 60 0.15 -9.87 3.58
C THR A 60 1.48 -9.19 3.96
N PHE A 61 1.74 -7.97 3.48
CA PHE A 61 2.87 -7.18 3.95
C PHE A 61 2.72 -6.75 5.40
N PHE A 62 1.58 -6.19 5.79
CA PHE A 62 1.35 -5.81 7.19
C PHE A 62 1.36 -7.01 8.13
N GLN A 63 0.79 -8.14 7.69
CA GLN A 63 0.86 -9.41 8.41
C GLN A 63 2.30 -9.89 8.60
N SER A 64 3.20 -9.65 7.62
CA SER A 64 4.61 -10.04 7.74
C SER A 64 5.39 -9.27 8.83
N TYR A 65 4.88 -8.12 9.30
CA TYR A 65 5.47 -7.39 10.45
C TYR A 65 4.99 -7.91 11.81
N LEU A 66 3.85 -8.61 11.86
CA LEU A 66 3.33 -9.25 13.08
C LEU A 66 2.99 -10.73 12.79
N PRO A 67 4.01 -11.59 12.55
CA PRO A 67 3.80 -12.99 12.19
C PRO A 67 3.09 -13.79 13.28
N ASP A 68 3.26 -13.42 14.55
CA ASP A 68 2.64 -14.10 15.69
C ASP A 68 1.16 -13.71 15.90
N LEU A 69 0.71 -12.58 15.33
CA LEU A 69 -0.66 -12.07 15.47
C LEU A 69 -1.24 -11.57 14.12
N PRO A 70 -1.39 -12.46 13.11
CA PRO A 70 -1.85 -12.06 11.77
C PRO A 70 -3.28 -11.50 11.77
N GLY A 71 -4.15 -11.97 12.68
CA GLY A 71 -5.49 -11.42 12.88
C GLY A 71 -5.48 -9.96 13.32
N THR A 72 -4.59 -9.61 14.25
CA THR A 72 -4.41 -8.23 14.75
C THR A 72 -3.90 -7.31 13.64
N ALA A 73 -2.91 -7.73 12.86
CA ALA A 73 -2.40 -6.96 11.73
C ALA A 73 -3.49 -6.66 10.69
N THR A 74 -4.32 -7.66 10.38
CA THR A 74 -5.43 -7.53 9.42
C THR A 74 -6.53 -6.59 9.94
N ASN A 75 -6.86 -6.70 11.23
CA ASN A 75 -7.84 -5.83 11.87
C ASN A 75 -7.35 -4.38 11.91
N LEU A 76 -6.09 -4.16 12.27
CA LEU A 76 -5.48 -2.82 12.27
C LEU A 76 -5.46 -2.22 10.87
N TYR A 77 -5.03 -2.98 9.86
CA TYR A 77 -5.05 -2.55 8.45
C TYR A 77 -6.46 -2.17 7.99
N SER A 78 -7.45 -3.01 8.30
CA SER A 78 -8.84 -2.79 7.90
C SER A 78 -9.44 -1.56 8.58
N ASN A 79 -9.22 -1.38 9.87
CA ASN A 79 -9.70 -0.22 10.61
C ASN A 79 -9.01 1.07 10.14
N ALA A 80 -7.69 1.05 9.98
CA ALA A 80 -6.95 2.18 9.43
C ALA A 80 -7.44 2.57 8.02
N SER A 81 -7.68 1.58 7.15
CA SER A 81 -8.17 1.82 5.79
C SER A 81 -9.57 2.42 5.76
N ARG A 82 -10.46 1.98 6.66
CA ARG A 82 -11.81 2.54 6.81
C ARG A 82 -11.76 3.98 7.31
N ILE A 83 -10.98 4.25 8.35
CA ILE A 83 -10.79 5.60 8.89
C ILE A 83 -10.22 6.53 7.81
N GLY A 84 -9.18 6.09 7.11
CA GLY A 84 -8.57 6.84 6.00
C GLY A 84 -9.56 7.14 4.88
N SER A 85 -10.35 6.16 4.45
CA SER A 85 -11.39 6.35 3.44
C SER A 85 -12.46 7.35 3.90
N THR A 86 -12.96 7.22 5.13
CA THR A 86 -13.97 8.13 5.69
C THR A 86 -13.47 9.58 5.71
N ILE A 87 -12.25 9.80 6.25
CA ILE A 87 -11.64 11.13 6.27
C ILE A 87 -11.41 11.64 4.84
N GLY A 88 -10.96 10.78 3.94
CA GLY A 88 -10.74 11.11 2.53
C GLY A 88 -12.00 11.58 1.82
N TYR A 89 -13.12 10.86 1.98
CA TYR A 89 -14.40 11.25 1.38
C TYR A 89 -14.97 12.54 1.97
N LEU A 90 -14.82 12.75 3.29
CA LEU A 90 -15.24 13.99 3.94
C LEU A 90 -14.42 15.19 3.44
N LEU A 91 -13.09 15.05 3.34
CA LEU A 91 -12.23 16.07 2.77
C LEU A 91 -12.55 16.32 1.30
N PHE A 92 -12.76 15.28 0.51
CA PHE A 92 -13.14 15.40 -0.89
C PHE A 92 -14.45 16.18 -1.04
N GLY A 93 -15.50 15.82 -0.30
CA GLY A 93 -16.80 16.49 -0.38
C GLY A 93 -16.74 17.96 0.06
N THR A 94 -16.03 18.26 1.15
CA THR A 94 -15.89 19.64 1.66
C THR A 94 -15.06 20.52 0.73
N LEU A 95 -13.95 20.00 0.20
CA LEU A 95 -13.09 20.74 -0.73
C LEU A 95 -13.72 20.91 -2.11
N ALA A 96 -14.43 19.89 -2.62
CA ALA A 96 -15.11 19.95 -3.91
C ALA A 96 -16.24 20.99 -3.92
N THR A 97 -16.98 21.10 -2.82
CA THR A 97 -18.10 22.05 -2.67
C THR A 97 -17.63 23.48 -2.39
N GLY A 98 -16.56 23.67 -1.60
CA GLY A 98 -16.09 25.00 -1.19
C GLY A 98 -15.07 25.66 -2.13
N PHE A 99 -14.10 24.92 -2.66
CA PHE A 99 -12.91 25.48 -3.34
C PHE A 99 -12.73 24.99 -4.79
N GLY A 100 -13.69 24.22 -5.31
CA GLY A 100 -13.63 23.64 -6.65
C GLY A 100 -12.63 22.47 -6.78
N HIS A 101 -12.80 21.68 -7.84
CA HIS A 101 -12.12 20.39 -8.04
C HIS A 101 -10.59 20.50 -8.15
N ARG A 102 -10.04 21.65 -8.57
CA ARG A 102 -8.59 21.82 -8.72
C ARG A 102 -7.84 21.73 -7.38
N THR A 103 -8.42 22.30 -6.33
CA THR A 103 -7.84 22.35 -4.98
C THR A 103 -7.76 20.95 -4.37
N VAL A 104 -8.73 20.10 -4.68
CA VAL A 104 -8.77 18.69 -4.26
C VAL A 104 -7.56 17.91 -4.78
N PHE A 105 -7.18 18.12 -6.05
CA PHE A 105 -6.04 17.43 -6.65
C PHE A 105 -4.71 17.81 -5.96
N HIS A 106 -4.52 19.09 -5.61
CA HIS A 106 -3.34 19.53 -4.86
C HIS A 106 -3.26 18.91 -3.46
N VAL A 107 -4.38 18.81 -2.76
CA VAL A 107 -4.43 18.18 -1.43
C VAL A 107 -4.10 16.69 -1.51
N CYS A 108 -4.68 15.97 -2.47
CA CYS A 108 -4.35 14.56 -2.69
C CYS A 108 -2.87 14.34 -3.06
N ALA A 109 -2.30 15.21 -3.90
CA ALA A 109 -0.88 15.15 -4.24
C ALA A 109 0.01 15.38 -3.02
N ALA A 110 -0.31 16.37 -2.18
CA ALA A 110 0.42 16.64 -0.93
C ALA A 110 0.34 15.46 0.05
N LEU A 111 -0.86 14.90 0.27
CA LEU A 111 -1.07 13.72 1.12
C LEU A 111 -0.27 12.51 0.64
N SER A 112 -0.26 12.27 -0.67
CA SER A 112 0.49 11.17 -1.29
C SER A 112 2.00 11.35 -1.09
N LEU A 113 2.49 12.59 -1.22
CA LEU A 113 3.89 12.92 -1.02
C LEU A 113 4.29 12.76 0.45
N ILE A 114 3.45 13.18 1.40
CA ILE A 114 3.64 12.94 2.83
C ILE A 114 3.73 11.43 3.11
N ALA A 115 2.82 10.63 2.55
CA ALA A 115 2.84 9.17 2.72
C ALA A 115 4.14 8.55 2.19
N LEU A 116 4.62 9.00 1.03
CA LEU A 116 5.90 8.57 0.47
C LEU A 116 7.06 8.95 1.39
N VAL A 117 7.12 10.20 1.85
CA VAL A 117 8.16 10.68 2.78
C VAL A 117 8.15 9.87 4.07
N LEU A 118 6.98 9.62 4.66
CA LEU A 118 6.85 8.82 5.87
C LEU A 118 7.38 7.40 5.66
N MET A 119 7.05 6.79 4.52
CA MET A 119 7.49 5.44 4.17
C MET A 119 9.01 5.36 3.97
N TYR A 120 9.63 6.39 3.39
CA TYR A 120 11.08 6.45 3.22
C TYR A 120 11.82 6.84 4.52
N ALA A 121 11.24 7.69 5.35
CA ALA A 121 11.80 8.14 6.61
C ALA A 121 11.74 7.05 7.70
N TYR A 122 10.63 6.33 7.83
CA TYR A 122 10.45 5.23 8.78
C TYR A 122 10.87 3.87 8.22
N ARG A 123 11.98 3.85 7.50
CA ARG A 123 12.60 2.62 6.99
C ARG A 123 13.24 1.88 8.17
N HIS A 124 12.44 1.13 8.93
CA HIS A 124 12.95 0.24 9.97
C HIS A 124 13.98 -0.74 9.34
N PRO A 125 15.09 -1.05 10.03
CA PRO A 125 16.06 -2.03 9.58
C PRO A 125 15.37 -3.33 9.26
N SER A 126 15.74 -3.91 8.11
CA SER A 126 15.39 -5.24 7.64
C SER A 126 15.09 -6.20 8.80
N VAL A 127 13.85 -6.71 8.82
CA VAL A 127 13.42 -7.79 9.70
C VAL A 127 14.48 -8.88 9.63
N VAL A 128 15.17 -9.08 10.75
CA VAL A 128 16.13 -10.16 10.94
C VAL A 128 15.39 -11.43 10.55
N ARG A 129 15.89 -12.12 9.52
CA ARG A 129 15.53 -13.51 9.27
C ARG A 129 15.92 -14.27 10.53
N LEU A 130 14.98 -14.52 11.45
CA LEU A 130 15.08 -15.67 12.34
C LEU A 130 14.79 -16.90 11.50
N GLY A 131 15.75 -17.24 10.65
CA GLY A 131 15.92 -18.57 10.12
C GLY A 131 17.29 -19.02 10.56
N ASP A 132 17.39 -19.64 11.72
CA ASP A 132 18.12 -20.90 11.92
C ASP A 132 18.15 -21.30 13.41
N LYS A 133 17.25 -22.22 13.78
CA LYS A 133 17.66 -23.38 14.56
C LYS A 133 16.99 -24.61 13.96
N ARG A 134 17.59 -25.19 12.91
CA ARG A 134 17.52 -26.65 12.76
C ARG A 134 18.49 -27.29 13.76
N GLY A 135 18.00 -28.23 14.55
CA GLY A 135 18.83 -29.18 15.28
C GLY A 135 17.97 -30.26 15.94
N PRO A 136 18.39 -31.54 15.92
CA PRO A 136 17.51 -32.69 15.77
C PRO A 136 17.23 -33.44 17.09
N ASP A 137 16.29 -34.39 17.02
CA ASP A 137 16.16 -35.55 17.92
C ASP A 137 15.50 -35.34 19.31
N SER A 138 14.28 -35.84 19.43
CA SER A 138 13.97 -36.79 20.50
C SER A 138 12.98 -37.82 19.97
N SER A 139 13.52 -38.94 19.52
CA SER A 139 12.83 -40.19 19.21
C SER A 139 12.09 -40.81 20.43
N PRO A 140 11.46 -41.99 20.28
CA PRO A 140 10.09 -42.27 20.66
C PRO A 140 9.88 -42.54 22.17
N ILE A 141 8.73 -42.11 22.69
CA ILE A 141 8.23 -42.57 24.00
C ILE A 141 7.74 -44.03 23.85
N ALA A 142 8.66 -44.95 24.10
CA ALA A 142 8.35 -46.28 24.62
C ALA A 142 8.42 -46.20 26.15
N GLY A 143 7.31 -46.54 26.80
CA GLY A 143 7.13 -46.69 28.24
C GLY A 143 5.77 -47.30 28.49
#